data_AF-A0A661HHZ7-F1
#
_entry.id   AF-A0A661HHZ7-F1
#
_cell.length_a   1.000
_cell.length_b   1.000
_cell.length_c   1.000
_cell.angle_alpha   90.00
_cell.angle_beta   90.00
_cell.angle_gamma   90.00
#
_symmetry.space_group_name_H-M   'P 1'
#
loop_
_entity.id
_entity.type
_entity.pdbx_description
1 polymer ?
#
loop_
_entity_poly.entity_id
_entity_poly.type
_entity_poly.pdbx_seq_one_letter_code
_entity_poly.pdbx_strand_id
1 'polypeptide(L)'
;IMNKDKDIIEAEFTEEGNNLPAVISEVDMEFRYARRNLVHIIETSHEVLENTAELVIESDHPRMVEVYSGLIKSLADINKTLFDIREKKMKIKGEFVDVEEVPVGSTSITNNTIFVGSTEELLQTMKGNK
;
A
#
# COMPACT_ATOMS: atom_id res chain seq x y z
N ILE A 1 11.59 -17.41 35.26
CA ILE A 1 10.27 -16.74 35.23
C ILE A 1 10.50 -15.39 34.54
N MET A 2 9.79 -15.14 33.43
CA MET A 2 9.84 -13.89 32.66
C MET A 2 9.21 -12.73 33.46
N ASN A 3 9.74 -11.51 33.28
CA ASN A 3 9.01 -10.31 32.82
C ASN A 3 10.06 -9.20 32.60
N LYS A 4 10.37 -8.66 31.42
CA LYS A 4 9.56 -7.95 30.39
C LYS A 4 8.77 -6.75 30.94
N ASP A 5 9.47 -5.64 31.13
CA ASP A 5 8.93 -4.27 31.09
C ASP A 5 10.07 -3.38 30.55
N LYS A 6 10.23 -3.28 29.22
CA LYS A 6 9.70 -2.20 28.37
C LYS A 6 10.07 -0.82 28.91
N ASP A 7 11.27 -0.37 28.52
CA ASP A 7 11.68 1.03 28.61
C ASP A 7 10.64 1.91 27.93
N ILE A 8 9.93 2.68 28.76
CA ILE A 8 9.05 3.77 28.35
C ILE A 8 9.99 4.89 27.91
N ILE A 9 10.14 5.07 26.61
CA ILE A 9 10.74 6.29 26.05
C ILE A 9 9.62 7.33 26.03
N GLU A 10 9.63 8.24 27.00
CA GLU A 10 8.81 9.45 27.00
C GLU A 10 9.23 10.31 25.80
N ALA A 11 8.44 10.26 24.73
CA ALA A 11 8.60 11.15 23.59
C ALA A 11 7.88 12.48 23.92
N GLU A 12 8.70 13.52 24.07
CA GLU A 12 8.32 14.91 24.28
C GLU A 12 7.37 15.39 23.17
N PHE A 13 6.13 15.69 23.54
CA PHE A 13 5.10 16.18 22.61
C PHE A 13 5.36 17.67 22.35
N THR A 14 5.89 18.00 21.18
CA THR A 14 5.87 19.37 20.65
C THR A 14 4.62 19.54 19.81
N GLU A 15 3.78 20.48 20.23
CA GLU A 15 2.50 20.80 19.60
C GLU A 15 2.70 21.45 18.23
N GLU A 16 2.74 20.66 17.16
CA GLU A 16 2.42 21.15 15.82
C GLU A 16 1.53 20.15 15.08
N GLY A 17 0.31 20.58 14.79
CA GLY A 17 -0.55 19.97 13.79
C GLY A 17 -1.21 18.66 14.22
N ASN A 18 -2.49 18.75 14.58
CA ASN A 18 -3.35 17.63 14.89
C ASN A 18 -3.47 16.63 13.71
N ASN A 19 -2.51 15.72 13.57
CA ASN A 19 -2.64 14.50 12.79
C ASN A 19 -2.85 13.34 13.76
N LEU A 20 -4.12 13.12 14.14
CA LEU A 20 -4.52 11.86 14.77
C LEU A 20 -3.86 10.73 13.95
N PRO A 21 -3.16 9.77 14.60
CA PRO A 21 -2.60 8.65 13.87
C PRO A 21 -3.77 8.00 13.13
N ALA A 22 -3.76 8.09 11.79
CA ALA A 22 -4.77 7.48 10.96
C ALA A 22 -4.89 6.04 11.45
N VAL A 23 -6.07 5.65 11.96
CA VAL A 23 -6.29 4.28 12.45
C VAL A 23 -6.12 3.38 11.24
N ILE A 24 -4.93 2.82 11.10
CA ILE A 24 -4.59 1.94 10.00
C ILE A 24 -5.37 0.67 10.23
N SER A 25 -6.26 0.31 9.30
CA SER A 25 -6.97 -0.96 9.40
C SER A 25 -5.96 -2.12 9.36
N GLU A 26 -6.28 -3.21 10.06
CA GLU A 26 -5.48 -4.43 10.04
C GLU A 26 -5.20 -4.90 8.60
N VAL A 27 -6.23 -4.83 7.75
CA VAL A 27 -6.15 -5.10 6.30
C VAL A 27 -5.13 -4.21 5.59
N ASP A 28 -5.06 -2.91 5.91
CA ASP A 28 -4.06 -2.02 5.33
C ASP A 28 -2.65 -2.34 5.84
N MET A 29 -2.51 -2.81 7.08
CA MET A 29 -1.23 -3.23 7.64
C MET A 29 -0.73 -4.52 6.99
N GLU A 30 -1.57 -5.55 6.92
CA GLU A 30 -1.28 -6.84 6.26
C GLU A 30 -0.94 -6.63 4.78
N PHE A 31 -1.69 -5.78 4.09
CA PHE A 31 -1.38 -5.45 2.70
C PHE A 31 -0.01 -4.79 2.56
N ARG A 32 0.31 -3.80 3.41
CA ARG A 32 1.63 -3.15 3.35
C ARG A 32 2.75 -4.13 3.65
N TYR A 33 2.53 -5.04 4.61
CA TYR A 33 3.48 -6.09 4.94
C TYR A 33 3.72 -7.05 3.76
N ALA A 34 2.64 -7.58 3.16
CA ALA A 34 2.73 -8.44 1.99
C ALA A 34 3.42 -7.75 0.81
N ARG A 35 3.05 -6.50 0.51
CA ARG A 35 3.70 -5.69 -0.53
C ARG A 35 5.19 -5.51 -0.26
N ARG A 36 5.58 -5.14 0.95
CA ARG A 36 6.99 -4.96 1.32
C ARG A 36 7.77 -6.27 1.14
N ASN A 37 7.20 -7.39 1.58
CA ASN A 37 7.84 -8.69 1.42
C ASN A 37 8.03 -9.06 -0.06
N LEU A 38 7.00 -8.88 -0.90
CA LEU A 38 7.12 -9.17 -2.33
C LEU A 38 8.17 -8.30 -3.02
N VAL A 39 8.19 -6.99 -2.73
CA VAL A 39 9.21 -6.08 -3.27
C VAL A 39 10.62 -6.52 -2.86
N HIS A 40 10.81 -6.86 -1.58
CA HIS A 40 12.10 -7.33 -1.10
C HIS A 40 12.54 -8.64 -1.78
N ILE A 41 11.61 -9.58 -1.98
CA ILE A 41 11.87 -10.83 -2.71
C ILE A 41 12.24 -10.53 -4.17
N ILE A 42 11.54 -9.59 -4.83
CA ILE A 42 11.84 -9.19 -6.22
C ILE A 42 13.25 -8.63 -6.33
N GLU A 43 13.63 -7.69 -5.45
CA GLU A 43 14.97 -7.10 -5.40
C GLU A 43 16.05 -8.18 -5.21
N THR A 44 15.85 -9.06 -4.23
CA THR A 44 16.78 -10.16 -3.94
C THR A 44 16.86 -11.15 -5.11
N SER A 45 15.74 -11.43 -5.78
CA SER A 45 15.70 -12.32 -6.95
C SER A 45 16.44 -11.72 -8.15
N HIS A 46 16.31 -10.41 -8.37
CA HIS A 46 17.07 -9.71 -9.40
C HIS A 46 18.58 -9.78 -9.14
N GLU A 47 19.01 -9.55 -7.90
CA GLU A 47 20.42 -9.67 -7.52
C GLU A 47 20.94 -11.10 -7.74
N VAL A 48 20.19 -12.12 -7.30
CA VAL A 48 20.55 -13.52 -7.53
C VAL A 48 20.62 -13.84 -9.02
N LEU A 49 19.66 -13.39 -9.82
CA LEU A 49 19.64 -13.64 -11.26
C LEU A 49 20.82 -12.99 -11.98
N GLU A 50 21.21 -11.78 -11.60
CA GLU A 50 22.36 -11.10 -12.17
C GLU A 50 23.66 -11.84 -11.81
N ASN A 51 23.86 -12.12 -10.53
CA ASN A 51 25.06 -12.80 -10.03
C ASN A 51 25.20 -14.23 -10.58
N THR A 52 24.09 -14.88 -10.96
CA THR A 52 24.11 -16.24 -11.50
C THR A 52 24.09 -16.31 -13.02
N ALA A 53 23.82 -15.20 -13.72
CA ALA A 53 23.78 -15.16 -15.18
C ALA A 53 25.13 -15.55 -15.80
N GLU A 54 26.21 -14.94 -15.30
CA GLU A 54 27.57 -15.21 -15.77
C GLU A 54 27.97 -16.67 -15.53
N LEU A 55 27.68 -17.20 -14.33
CA LEU A 55 27.96 -18.59 -13.98
C LEU A 55 27.18 -19.58 -14.86
N VAL A 56 25.92 -19.27 -15.19
CA VAL A 56 25.10 -20.11 -16.06
C VAL A 56 25.69 -20.15 -17.47
N ILE A 57 26.14 -19.01 -18.00
CA ILE A 57 26.79 -18.92 -19.32
C ILE A 57 28.14 -19.65 -19.32
N GLU A 58 28.95 -19.48 -18.28
CA GLU A 58 30.26 -20.14 -18.13
C GLU A 58 30.13 -21.66 -17.96
N SER A 59 29.08 -22.12 -17.28
CA SER A 59 28.89 -23.55 -17.00
C SER A 59 28.66 -24.42 -18.24
N ASP A 60 28.28 -23.81 -19.38
CA ASP A 60 27.97 -24.45 -20.68
C ASP A 60 27.05 -25.69 -20.55
N HIS A 61 26.27 -25.75 -19.48
CA HIS A 61 25.45 -26.91 -19.13
C HIS A 61 23.97 -26.61 -19.42
N PRO A 62 23.31 -27.31 -20.37
CA PRO A 62 21.93 -27.04 -20.78
C PRO A 62 20.93 -27.03 -19.61
N ARG A 63 21.13 -27.91 -18.62
CA ARG A 63 20.32 -27.93 -17.39
C ARG A 63 20.33 -26.63 -16.59
N MET A 64 21.46 -25.93 -16.53
CA MET A 64 21.57 -24.69 -15.76
C MET A 64 20.77 -23.57 -16.42
N VAL A 65 20.75 -23.53 -17.76
CA VAL A 65 19.94 -22.59 -18.53
C VAL A 65 18.44 -22.84 -18.30
N GLU A 66 18.00 -24.09 -18.25
CA GLU A 66 16.61 -24.43 -17.94
C GLU A 66 16.22 -23.98 -16.53
N VAL A 67 17.04 -24.29 -15.53
CA VAL A 67 16.78 -23.87 -14.13
C VAL A 67 16.75 -22.35 -14.03
N TYR A 68 17.70 -21.66 -14.67
CA TYR A 68 17.76 -20.20 -14.71
C TYR A 68 16.51 -19.59 -15.37
N SER A 69 16.06 -20.16 -16.50
CA SER A 69 14.79 -19.76 -17.13
C SER A 69 13.58 -19.97 -16.22
N GLY A 70 13.60 -21.03 -15.40
CA GLY A 70 12.60 -21.30 -14.38
C GLY A 70 12.61 -20.26 -13.26
N LEU A 71 13.79 -19.80 -12.84
CA LEU A 71 13.93 -18.72 -11.87
C LEU A 71 13.41 -17.39 -12.42
N ILE A 72 13.72 -17.04 -13.67
CA ILE A 72 13.16 -15.86 -14.34
C ILE A 72 11.63 -15.94 -14.39
N LYS A 73 11.08 -17.11 -14.73
CA LYS A 73 9.63 -17.31 -14.73
C LYS A 73 9.02 -17.13 -13.34
N SER A 74 9.65 -17.69 -12.31
CA SER A 74 9.23 -17.50 -10.92
C SER A 74 9.21 -16.02 -10.53
N LEU A 75 10.22 -15.24 -10.94
CA LEU A 75 10.24 -13.80 -10.73
C LEU A 75 9.10 -13.07 -11.45
N ALA A 76 8.78 -13.46 -12.69
CA ALA A 76 7.62 -12.92 -13.41
C ALA A 76 6.29 -13.23 -12.69
N ASP A 77 6.15 -14.44 -12.14
CA ASP A 77 4.96 -14.84 -11.37
C ASP A 77 4.85 -14.08 -10.04
N ILE A 78 5.96 -13.79 -9.37
CA ILE A 78 6.01 -12.95 -8.16
C ILE A 78 5.60 -11.50 -8.48
N ASN A 79 6.11 -10.94 -9.59
CA ASN A 79 5.71 -9.62 -10.07
C ASN A 79 4.21 -9.56 -10.37
N LYS A 80 3.66 -10.59 -11.02
CA LYS A 80 2.21 -10.69 -11.24
C LYS A 80 1.44 -10.73 -9.92
N THR A 81 1.92 -11.51 -8.95
CA THR A 81 1.32 -11.58 -7.61
C THR A 81 1.29 -10.21 -6.93
N LEU A 82 2.34 -9.38 -7.10
CA LEU A 82 2.39 -8.00 -6.62
C LEU A 82 1.31 -7.11 -7.26
N PHE A 83 1.04 -7.27 -8.56
CA PHE A 83 -0.08 -6.58 -9.22
C PHE A 83 -1.44 -7.09 -8.73
N ASP A 84 -1.60 -8.41 -8.61
CA ASP A 84 -2.86 -9.03 -8.18
C ASP A 84 -3.26 -8.58 -6.77
N ILE A 85 -2.31 -8.45 -5.83
CA ILE A 85 -2.64 -7.93 -4.50
C ILE A 85 -3.07 -6.45 -4.57
N ARG A 86 -2.43 -5.64 -5.42
CA ARG A 86 -2.80 -4.23 -5.60
C ARG A 86 -4.22 -4.11 -6.13
N GLU A 87 -4.57 -4.89 -7.15
CA GLU A 87 -5.93 -4.97 -7.65
C GLU A 87 -6.88 -5.36 -6.53
N LYS A 88 -6.64 -6.47 -5.82
CA LYS A 88 -7.50 -6.93 -4.71
C LYS A 88 -7.71 -5.84 -3.66
N LYS A 89 -6.69 -5.05 -3.33
CA LYS A 89 -6.83 -3.92 -2.42
C LYS A 89 -7.77 -2.84 -2.97
N MET A 90 -7.64 -2.47 -4.24
CA MET A 90 -8.54 -1.51 -4.90
C MET A 90 -9.99 -2.04 -4.89
N LYS A 91 -10.18 -3.34 -5.17
CA LYS A 91 -11.49 -4.01 -5.10
C LYS A 91 -12.10 -3.93 -3.70
N ILE A 92 -11.31 -4.22 -2.66
CA ILE A 92 -11.76 -4.18 -1.25
C ILE A 92 -12.09 -2.76 -0.80
N LYS A 93 -11.32 -1.76 -1.25
CA LYS A 93 -11.58 -0.35 -0.93
C LYS A 93 -12.77 0.25 -1.68
N GLY A 94 -13.40 -0.51 -2.59
CA GLY A 94 -14.48 0.00 -3.44
C GLY A 94 -14.00 1.05 -4.45
N GLU A 95 -12.68 1.24 -4.59
CA GLU A 95 -12.07 2.09 -5.62
C GLU A 95 -11.94 1.33 -6.95
N PHE A 96 -13.00 0.61 -7.33
CA PHE A 96 -13.23 0.45 -8.74
C PHE A 96 -13.65 1.82 -9.26
N VAL A 97 -12.67 2.59 -9.73
CA VAL A 97 -12.91 3.34 -10.95
C VAL A 97 -13.05 2.25 -12.00
N ASP A 98 -14.28 1.77 -12.20
CA ASP A 98 -14.61 1.12 -13.45
C ASP A 98 -14.04 2.04 -14.52
N VAL A 99 -13.18 1.50 -15.39
CA VAL A 99 -12.90 2.15 -16.67
C VAL A 99 -14.15 1.95 -17.55
N GLU A 100 -15.31 2.31 -17.01
CA GLU A 100 -16.51 2.62 -17.75
C GLU A 100 -16.49 4.13 -17.86
N GLU A 101 -16.41 4.60 -19.11
CA GLU A 101 -16.52 5.97 -19.56
C GLU A 101 -16.98 6.94 -18.47
N VAL A 102 -16.07 7.76 -17.97
CA VAL A 102 -16.42 8.96 -17.20
C VAL A 102 -17.49 9.71 -18.01
N PRO A 103 -18.77 9.78 -17.56
CA PRO A 103 -19.67 10.76 -18.13
C PRO A 103 -19.09 12.09 -17.66
N VAL A 104 -18.56 12.85 -18.60
CA VAL A 104 -18.09 14.22 -18.38
C VAL A 104 -19.25 14.99 -17.73
N GLY A 105 -19.24 15.16 -16.40
CA GLY A 105 -20.24 15.99 -15.73
C GLY A 105 -20.73 15.64 -14.32
N SER A 106 -20.17 14.67 -13.59
CA SER A 106 -20.54 14.50 -12.16
C SER A 106 -19.35 14.76 -11.23
N THR A 107 -19.15 16.04 -10.91
CA THR A 107 -18.35 16.44 -9.76
C THR A 107 -19.08 15.93 -8.51
N SER A 108 -18.61 14.83 -7.93
CA SER A 108 -19.01 14.43 -6.58
C SER A 108 -18.43 15.45 -5.58
N ILE A 109 -19.15 16.56 -5.39
CA ILE A 109 -18.84 17.54 -4.36
C ILE A 109 -19.26 16.92 -3.03
N THR A 110 -18.32 16.25 -2.35
CA THR A 110 -18.52 15.87 -0.95
C THR A 110 -18.20 17.09 -0.08
N ASN A 111 -19.20 17.96 0.12
CA ASN A 111 -19.11 19.09 1.04
C ASN A 111 -19.24 18.58 2.49
N ASN A 112 -18.17 18.00 3.02
CA ASN A 112 -18.02 17.81 4.46
C ASN A 112 -17.58 19.14 5.10
N THR A 113 -18.50 20.10 5.22
CA THR A 113 -18.25 21.33 5.97
C THR A 113 -18.20 20.99 7.46
N ILE A 114 -16.98 20.79 7.96
CA ILE A 114 -16.71 20.72 9.39
C ILE A 114 -16.97 22.12 9.96
N PHE A 115 -18.11 22.30 10.63
CA PHE A 115 -18.44 23.54 11.33
C PHE A 115 -17.76 23.55 12.69
N VAL A 116 -16.78 24.43 12.86
CA VAL A 116 -16.17 24.75 14.15
C VAL A 116 -16.61 26.15 14.58
N GLY A 117 -17.71 26.21 15.33
CA GLY A 117 -18.34 27.44 15.82
C GLY A 117 -19.48 27.13 16.80
N SER A 118 -20.04 28.15 17.45
CA SER A 118 -21.18 27.99 18.37
C SER A 118 -22.43 27.56 17.61
N THR A 119 -23.30 26.78 18.25
CA THR A 119 -24.59 26.31 17.71
C THR A 119 -25.48 27.43 17.16
N GLU A 120 -25.30 28.66 17.64
CA GLU A 120 -25.96 29.88 17.14
C GLU A 120 -25.68 30.12 15.64
N GLU A 121 -24.42 29.96 15.22
CA GLU A 121 -23.93 30.30 13.88
C GLU A 121 -24.36 29.25 12.84
N LEU A 122 -24.44 27.98 13.26
CA LEU A 122 -25.05 26.90 12.49
C LEU A 122 -26.53 27.22 12.20
N LEU A 123 -27.27 27.71 13.20
CA LEU A 123 -28.69 28.02 13.07
C LEU A 123 -28.95 29.21 12.13
N GLN A 124 -28.06 30.20 12.12
CA GLN A 124 -28.15 31.36 11.23
C GLN A 124 -27.90 30.96 9.77
N THR A 125 -26.93 30.08 9.53
CA THR A 125 -26.66 29.53 8.19
C THR A 125 -27.83 28.70 7.67
N MET A 126 -28.49 27.91 8.54
CA MET A 126 -29.71 27.17 8.17
C MET A 126 -30.92 28.06 7.89
N LYS A 127 -31.05 29.20 8.58
CA LYS A 127 -32.16 30.14 8.38
C LYS A 127 -31.95 31.11 7.22
N GLY A 128 -30.71 31.34 6.81
CA GLY A 128 -30.33 32.21 5.68
C GLY A 128 -30.52 31.59 4.29
N ASN A 129 -30.82 30.29 4.20
CA ASN A 129 -31.10 29.58 2.95
C ASN A 129 -32.63 29.45 2.70
N LYS A 130 -33.32 30.59 2.59
CA LYS A 130 -34.68 30.67 2.07
C LYS A 130 -34.74 31.62 0.88
#